data_AF-A0A1W9MAQ0-F1
#
_entry.id   AF-A0A1W9MAQ0-F1
#
_cell.length_a   1.000
_cell.length_b   1.000
_cell.length_c   1.000
_cell.angle_alpha   90.00
_cell.angle_beta   90.00
_cell.angle_gamma   90.00
#
_symmetry.space_group_name_H-M   'P 1'
#
loop_
_entity.id
_entity.type
_entity.pdbx_description
1 polymer ?
#
loop_
_entity_poly.entity_id
_entity_poly.type
_entity_poly.pdbx_seq_one_letter_code
_entity_poly.pdbx_strand_id
1 'polypeptide(L)' 'MNIASQYAVLSEDGSSLMLPGDVRAWLKEINRFLVIMENDRLILKKANTLKKLDELLSDETLPLFSL' A
#
# COMPACT_ATOMS: atom_id res chain seq x y z
N MET A 1 2.57 2.39 17.32
CA MET A 1 1.74 1.38 16.62
C MET A 1 0.35 1.98 16.48
N ASN A 2 -0.07 2.33 15.26
CA ASN A 2 -1.43 2.85 15.04
C ASN A 2 -2.36 1.64 14.91
N ILE A 3 -3.21 1.45 15.90
CA ILE A 3 -4.24 0.42 15.91
C ILE A 3 -5.50 1.07 15.34
N ALA A 4 -6.20 0.35 14.46
CA ALA A 4 -7.48 0.83 13.95
C ALA A 4 -8.47 1.02 15.11
N SER A 5 -9.31 2.03 14.98
CA SER A 5 -10.36 2.35 15.95
C SER A 5 -11.44 1.25 16.05
N GLN A 6 -11.56 0.39 15.04
CA GLN A 6 -12.58 -0.65 14.94
C GLN A 6 -12.03 -1.93 14.29
N TYR A 7 -12.79 -3.03 14.37
CA TYR A 7 -12.48 -4.26 13.64
C TYR A 7 -12.88 -4.18 12.17
N ALA A 8 -12.17 -4.93 11.33
CA ALA A 8 -12.64 -5.21 9.98
C ALA A 8 -13.72 -6.29 10.01
N VAL A 9 -14.69 -6.22 9.09
CA VAL A 9 -15.80 -7.18 9.01
C VAL A 9 -15.72 -7.92 7.68
N LEU A 10 -15.70 -9.24 7.73
CA LEU A 10 -15.79 -10.09 6.55
C LEU A 10 -17.26 -10.22 6.15
N SER A 11 -17.57 -10.07 4.86
CA SER A 11 -18.92 -10.33 4.35
C SER A 11 -19.31 -11.79 4.52
N GLU A 12 -20.61 -12.06 4.58
CA GLU A 12 -21.15 -13.42 4.80
C GLU A 12 -20.70 -14.43 3.74
N ASP A 13 -20.52 -13.96 2.50
CA ASP A 13 -20.03 -14.75 1.37
C ASP A 13 -18.50 -14.87 1.31
N GLY A 14 -17.78 -14.24 2.25
CA GLY A 14 -16.32 -14.22 2.31
C GLY A 14 -15.64 -13.43 1.18
N SER A 15 -16.40 -12.74 0.33
CA SER A 15 -15.85 -12.08 -0.87
C SER A 15 -15.23 -10.72 -0.59
N SER A 16 -15.59 -10.08 0.54
CA SER A 16 -15.19 -8.71 0.83
C SER A 16 -14.85 -8.49 2.30
N LEU A 17 -13.82 -7.70 2.55
CA LEU A 17 -13.41 -7.28 3.89
C LEU A 17 -13.66 -5.77 4.04
N MET A 18 -14.63 -5.40 4.86
CA MET A 18 -14.92 -4.01 5.18
C MET A 18 -13.92 -3.50 6.22
N LEU A 19 -13.12 -2.52 5.82
CA LEU A 19 -12.10 -1.92 6.69
C LEU A 19 -12.67 -0.74 7.50
N PRO A 20 -12.16 -0.51 8.73
CA PRO A 20 -12.46 0.67 9.53
C PRO A 20 -12.26 2.00 8.79
N GLY A 21 -13.01 3.04 9.20
CA GLY A 21 -13.02 4.35 8.52
C GLY A 21 -11.65 5.05 8.46
N ASP A 22 -10.88 4.96 9.53
CA ASP A 22 -9.50 5.46 9.64
C ASP A 22 -8.53 4.72 8.70
N VAL A 23 -8.64 3.39 8.61
CA VAL A 23 -7.85 2.58 7.66
C VAL A 23 -8.23 2.95 6.23
N ARG A 24 -9.53 3.06 5.91
CA ARG A 24 -9.99 3.51 4.58
C ARG A 24 -9.47 4.90 4.22
N ALA A 25 -9.41 5.83 5.18
CA ALA A 25 -8.84 7.15 4.95
C ALA A 25 -7.33 7.09 4.65
N TRP A 26 -6.59 6.17 5.28
CA TRP A 26 -5.18 5.92 4.98
C TRP A 26 -4.96 5.28 3.61
N LEU A 27 -5.90 4.46 3.12
CA LEU A 27 -5.84 3.80 1.81
C LEU A 27 -6.13 4.73 0.62
N LYS A 28 -6.52 5.99 0.86
CA LYS A 28 -6.76 6.98 -0.21
C LYS A 28 -5.57 7.02 -1.18
N GLU A 29 -5.88 7.21 -2.46
CA GLU A 29 -4.91 7.38 -3.57
C GLU A 29 -4.20 6.10 -4.05
N ILE A 30 -4.51 4.93 -3.48
CA ILE A 30 -3.92 3.64 -3.89
C ILE A 30 -5.02 2.71 -4.39
N ASN A 31 -4.84 2.16 -5.60
CA ASN A 31 -5.80 1.24 -6.21
C ASN A 31 -5.32 -0.22 -6.20
N ARG A 32 -4.12 -0.50 -5.70
CA ARG A 32 -3.50 -1.84 -5.71
C ARG A 32 -2.72 -2.09 -4.43
N PHE A 33 -2.81 -3.31 -3.92
CA PHE A 33 -2.10 -3.76 -2.72
C PHE A 33 -1.41 -5.08 -2.99
N LEU A 34 -0.21 -5.24 -2.45
CA LEU A 34 0.40 -6.55 -2.28
C LEU A 34 -0.20 -7.18 -1.03
N VAL A 35 -0.73 -8.40 -1.20
CA VAL A 35 -1.32 -9.20 -0.13
C VAL A 35 -0.29 -10.24 0.32
N ILE A 36 0.07 -10.23 1.60
CA ILE A 36 1.00 -11.19 2.20
C ILE A 36 0.28 -11.89 3.34
N MET A 37 0.35 -13.22 3.37
CA MET A 37 -0.14 -14.05 4.47
C MET A 37 1.04 -14.69 5.18
N GLU A 38 1.22 -14.41 6.47
CA GLU A 38 2.32 -14.96 7.27
C GLU A 38 1.87 -15.12 8.73
N ASN A 39 2.08 -16.31 9.32
CA ASN A 39 1.84 -16.57 10.75
C ASN A 39 0.47 -16.09 11.26
N ASP A 40 -0.61 -16.43 10.54
CA ASP A 40 -2.00 -16.01 10.82
C ASP A 40 -2.23 -14.49 10.74
N ARG A 41 -1.37 -13.78 10.01
CA ARG A 41 -1.48 -12.34 9.75
C ARG A 41 -1.71 -12.09 8.28
N LEU A 42 -2.68 -11.23 7.99
CA LEU A 42 -2.87 -10.63 6.67
C LEU A 42 -2.21 -9.25 6.67
N ILE A 43 -1.23 -9.04 5.79
CA ILE A 43 -0.54 -7.77 5.64
C ILE A 43 -0.87 -7.20 4.26
N LEU A 44 -1.44 -6.00 4.25
CA LEU A 44 -1.69 -5.22 3.05
C LEU A 44 -0.59 -4.16 2.90
N LYS A 45 0.25 -4.29 1.88
CA LYS A 45 1.23 -3.26 1.52
C LYS A 45 0.72 -2.48 0.31
N LYS A 46 0.75 -1.15 0.40
CA LYS A 46 0.49 -0.26 -0.74
C LYS A 46 1.41 -0.69 -1.89
N ALA A 47 0.83 -1.14 -3.00
CA ALA A 47 1.62 -1.35 -4.19
C ALA A 47 1.91 0.04 -4.75
N ASN A 48 3.08 0.58 -4.46
CA ASN A 48 3.58 1.71 -5.22
C ASN A 48 3.56 1.25 -6.68
N THR A 49 2.79 1.93 -7.52
CA THR A 49 2.94 1.80 -8.96
C THR A 49 4.44 1.87 -9.21
N LEU A 50 5.02 0.79 -9.74
CA LEU A 50 6.37 0.83 -10.28
C LEU A 50 6.41 2.11 -11.11
N LYS A 51 7.14 3.14 -10.64
CA LYS A 51 7.59 4.20 -11.53
C LYS A 51 8.13 3.44 -12.73
N LYS A 52 7.60 3.72 -13.93
CA LYS A 52 8.20 3.14 -15.14
C LYS A 52 9.69 3.41 -15.06
N LEU A 53 10.53 2.48 -15.51
CA LEU A 53 11.98 2.65 -15.48
C LEU A 53 12.41 4.04 -16.00
N ASP A 54 11.68 4.56 -16.99
CA ASP A 54 11.80 5.92 -17.55
C ASP A 54 11.66 7.07 -16.52
N GLU A 55 10.82 6.92 -15.49
CA GLU A 55 10.62 7.90 -14.41
C GLU A 55 11.67 7.80 -13.30
N LEU A 56 12.40 6.69 -13.20
CA LEU A 56 13.52 6.51 -12.26
C LEU A 56 14.83 7.09 -12.83
N LEU A 57 15.00 7.06 -14.16
CA LEU A 57 16.17 7.62 -14.85
C LEU A 57 16.21 9.16 -14.88
N SER A 58 15.06 9.81 -14.65
CA SER A 58 14.97 11.27 -14.66
C SER A 58 15.39 11.93 -13.33
N ASP A 59 15.60 11.15 -12.27
CA ASP A 59 16.05 11.62 -10.95
C ASP A 59 17.59 11.51 -10.77
N GLU A 60 18.30 10.96 -11.76
CA GLU A 60 19.78 10.88 -11.81
C GLU A 60 20.43 12.05 -12.57
N THR A 61 19.76 13.19 -12.70
CA THR A 61 20.43 14.46 -13.06
C THR A 61 20.76 15.29 -11.81
N LEU A 62 21.37 14.67 -10.82
CA LEU A 62 22.33 15.37 -9.97
C LEU A 62 23.68 15.26 -10.67
N PRO A 63 24.43 16.36 -10.87
CA PRO A 63 25.63 16.33 -11.70
C PRO A 63 26.69 15.45 -11.03
N LEU A 64 26.79 14.21 -11.50
CA LEU A 64 28.06 13.51 -11.51
C LEU A 64 28.95 14.33 -12.44
N PHE A 65 30.05 14.84 -11.88
CA PHE A 65 31.10 15.66 -12.49
C PHE A 65 30.90 17.19 -12.48
N SER A 66 31.62 17.84 -11.56
CA SER A 66 32.58 18.91 -11.88
C SER A 66 33.70 18.86 -10.82
N LEU A 67 34.73 18.06 -11.12
CA LEU A 67 36.09 18.25 -10.61
C LEU A 67 36.75 19.37 -11.43
#